data_AF-A0A7L4NWM5-F1
#
_entry.id   AF-A0A7L4NWM5-F1
#
_cell.length_a   1.000
_cell.length_b   1.000
_cell.length_c   1.000
_cell.angle_alpha   90.00
_cell.angle_beta   90.00
_cell.angle_gamma   90.00
#
_symmetry.space_group_name_H-M   'P 1'
#
loop_
_entity.id
_entity.type
_entity.pdbx_description
1 polymer ?
#
loop_
_entity_poly.entity_id
_entity_poly.type
_entity_poly.pdbx_seq_one_letter_code
_entity_poly.pdbx_strand_id
1 'polypeptide(L)'
;MKDESPSIQEWKDLYSAALDFKKLQPWEWMDDSDMFCVQNPATGEIGYCCVLGKASDFALGVYPGDECLLSRMLGEPEPSELNDLNNPKCLMASFLDEGYMDIHDYETIKRLELGFDRHQPWPVLRSHLPGYVPWYLNRDEAQFLTLTLQQAIIVCKHFKSNPKKLISPASGKMLIRVSEEVEDGLKWRDDWLDVFNIEESGEVLDDSDVEILDDLADMKRQGTWEVDAFYLPEPVQEEAGERPFYPYVITWAVKDGEILNGTVSRPDEKKSAFLAQLRENTFSKQNLPHEISIKRDELLSVLTPITNHLEIELTRVDSLEVLENAEEDCIREVMEEPMDYLEEKIDKIDIEGINPPKVEYADQKQTTPLDFENSNKREFVDRDHEVSEDYYKLMGKSLGKAKLKKRLKKLIRKDPEFFDSYISLSQMLYEEDKKTEADLVLDNGYKRAIKIITTEENEWPDLLEWGWVKNRHVIRIIMNKAISSWNKRETDPALDLFRKLLKSNPSDNIGARNYILAIRMHMSFDEFEEKFNKDGFYDSSLIDWFDDNYKKFPDEFDWWDKATEEYR
;
A
#
# COMPACT_ATOMS: atom_id res chain seq x y z
N MET A 1 -1.12 -27.35 1.31
CA MET A 1 -0.71 -27.78 -0.05
C MET A 1 0.47 -26.92 -0.45
N LYS A 2 1.47 -27.44 -1.18
CA LYS A 2 2.67 -26.67 -1.51
C LYS A 2 2.28 -25.46 -2.37
N ASP A 3 2.68 -24.27 -1.95
CA ASP A 3 2.60 -23.02 -2.72
C ASP A 3 3.49 -23.08 -3.97
N GLU A 4 3.08 -23.89 -4.95
CA GLU A 4 3.77 -23.94 -6.24
C GLU A 4 3.47 -22.64 -7.00
N SER A 5 4.52 -21.95 -7.42
CA SER A 5 4.37 -20.77 -8.26
C SER A 5 3.75 -21.15 -9.62
N PRO A 6 2.92 -20.26 -10.22
CA PRO A 6 2.37 -20.51 -11.54
C PRO A 6 3.47 -20.62 -12.61
N SER A 7 3.25 -21.49 -13.58
CA SER A 7 4.09 -21.63 -14.77
C SER A 7 3.96 -20.41 -15.68
N ILE A 8 4.90 -20.25 -16.62
CA ILE A 8 4.87 -19.16 -17.60
C ILE A 8 3.57 -19.18 -18.42
N GLN A 9 3.07 -20.38 -18.79
CA GLN A 9 1.84 -20.47 -19.57
C GLN A 9 0.62 -20.04 -18.76
N GLU A 10 0.52 -20.46 -17.50
CA GLU A 10 -0.56 -20.04 -16.59
C GLU A 10 -0.55 -18.52 -16.36
N TRP A 11 0.62 -17.92 -16.21
CA TRP A 11 0.76 -16.47 -16.16
C TRP A 11 0.31 -15.79 -17.47
N LYS A 12 0.65 -16.34 -18.64
CA LYS A 12 0.20 -15.79 -19.94
C LYS A 12 -1.32 -15.81 -20.06
N ASP A 13 -1.93 -16.93 -19.68
CA ASP A 13 -3.38 -17.11 -19.77
C ASP A 13 -4.11 -16.17 -18.80
N LEU A 14 -3.59 -16.02 -17.58
CA LEU A 14 -4.12 -15.10 -16.57
C LEU A 14 -4.03 -13.63 -17.01
N TYR A 15 -2.84 -13.18 -17.46
CA TYR A 15 -2.68 -11.81 -17.94
C TYR A 15 -3.53 -11.54 -19.18
N SER A 16 -3.67 -12.50 -20.10
CA SER A 16 -4.56 -12.36 -21.25
C SER A 16 -6.01 -12.16 -20.81
N ALA A 17 -6.50 -12.98 -19.87
CA ALA A 17 -7.87 -12.85 -19.34
C ALA A 17 -8.08 -11.52 -18.61
N ALA A 18 -7.10 -11.08 -17.81
CA ALA A 18 -7.16 -9.81 -17.10
C ALA A 18 -7.19 -8.61 -18.08
N LEU A 19 -6.37 -8.63 -19.14
CA LEU A 19 -6.35 -7.58 -20.16
C LEU A 19 -7.65 -7.54 -20.98
N ASP A 20 -8.25 -8.70 -21.29
CA ASP A 20 -9.56 -8.76 -21.95
C ASP A 20 -10.68 -8.21 -21.06
N PHE A 21 -10.62 -8.47 -19.75
CA PHE A 21 -11.53 -7.88 -18.76
C PHE A 21 -11.32 -6.37 -18.66
N LYS A 22 -10.06 -5.91 -18.59
CA LYS A 22 -9.71 -4.48 -18.60
C LYS A 22 -10.28 -3.78 -19.83
N LYS A 23 -10.12 -4.38 -21.00
CA LYS A 23 -10.64 -3.84 -22.27
C LYS A 23 -12.16 -3.74 -22.30
N LEU A 24 -12.86 -4.58 -21.55
CA LEU A 24 -14.31 -4.50 -21.42
C LEU A 24 -14.73 -3.29 -20.57
N GLN A 25 -13.95 -2.92 -19.55
CA GLN A 25 -14.26 -1.84 -18.59
C GLN A 25 -15.65 -1.98 -17.92
N PRO A 26 -15.97 -3.12 -17.30
CA PRO A 26 -17.31 -3.37 -16.78
C PRO A 26 -17.73 -2.44 -15.64
N TRP A 27 -16.78 -1.85 -14.91
CA TRP A 27 -17.01 -0.85 -13.86
C TRP A 27 -17.71 0.42 -14.36
N GLU A 28 -17.72 0.68 -15.67
CA GLU A 28 -18.49 1.78 -16.26
C GLU A 28 -20.01 1.57 -16.16
N TRP A 29 -20.48 0.34 -15.92
CA TRP A 29 -21.92 0.03 -15.83
C TRP A 29 -22.31 -0.98 -14.74
N MET A 30 -21.35 -1.57 -14.03
CA MET A 30 -21.56 -2.42 -12.85
C MET A 30 -20.96 -1.77 -11.60
N ASP A 31 -21.46 -2.13 -10.44
CA ASP A 31 -20.81 -1.83 -9.16
C ASP A 31 -20.72 -3.06 -8.24
N ASP A 32 -20.22 -2.85 -7.03
CA ASP A 32 -19.89 -3.90 -6.07
C ASP A 32 -21.12 -4.60 -5.48
N SER A 33 -22.32 -4.09 -5.77
CA SER A 33 -23.59 -4.73 -5.45
C SER A 33 -24.09 -5.71 -6.53
N ASP A 34 -23.57 -5.61 -7.76
CA ASP A 34 -23.94 -6.47 -8.90
C ASP A 34 -23.19 -7.83 -8.84
N MET A 35 -23.39 -8.58 -7.76
CA MET A 35 -22.65 -9.81 -7.50
C MET A 35 -23.13 -11.00 -8.34
N PHE A 36 -22.19 -11.90 -8.65
CA PHE A 36 -22.44 -13.20 -9.30
C PHE A 36 -21.40 -14.21 -8.83
N CYS A 37 -21.58 -15.49 -9.15
CA CYS A 37 -20.71 -16.56 -8.69
C CYS A 37 -20.08 -17.32 -9.86
N VAL A 38 -18.90 -17.87 -9.65
CA VAL A 38 -18.24 -18.81 -10.58
C VAL A 38 -17.75 -20.02 -9.78
N GLN A 39 -18.14 -21.22 -10.22
CA GLN A 39 -17.66 -22.46 -9.60
C GLN A 39 -16.26 -22.81 -10.10
N ASN A 40 -15.36 -23.14 -9.18
CA ASN A 40 -14.08 -23.76 -9.50
C ASN A 40 -14.31 -25.23 -9.92
N PRO A 41 -14.05 -25.61 -11.19
CA PRO A 41 -14.26 -26.98 -11.64
C PRO A 41 -13.37 -28.01 -10.95
N ALA A 42 -12.18 -27.61 -10.47
CA ALA A 42 -11.21 -28.52 -9.89
C ALA A 42 -11.57 -28.92 -8.46
N THR A 43 -12.15 -28.00 -7.68
CA THR A 43 -12.42 -28.19 -6.25
C THR A 43 -13.91 -28.20 -5.91
N GLY A 44 -14.76 -27.68 -6.81
CA GLY A 44 -16.17 -27.40 -6.53
C GLY A 44 -16.40 -26.13 -5.71
N GLU A 45 -15.34 -25.47 -5.22
CA GLU A 45 -15.39 -24.23 -4.44
C GLU A 45 -16.06 -23.11 -5.25
N ILE A 46 -16.88 -22.30 -4.58
CA ILE A 46 -17.59 -21.19 -5.22
C ILE A 46 -16.81 -19.90 -5.00
N GLY A 47 -16.52 -19.18 -6.08
CA GLY A 47 -16.00 -17.82 -6.03
C GLY A 47 -17.14 -16.82 -6.17
N TYR A 48 -17.35 -16.01 -5.15
CA TYR A 48 -18.30 -14.89 -5.18
C TYR A 48 -17.60 -13.67 -5.78
N CYS A 49 -18.17 -13.11 -6.84
CA CYS A 49 -17.53 -12.09 -7.66
C CYS A 49 -18.26 -10.76 -7.60
N CYS A 50 -17.50 -9.67 -7.56
CA CYS A 50 -18.04 -8.31 -7.73
C CYS A 50 -17.08 -7.44 -8.56
N VAL A 51 -17.64 -6.45 -9.26
CA VAL A 51 -16.87 -5.48 -10.04
C VAL A 51 -16.69 -4.21 -9.21
N LEU A 52 -15.44 -3.78 -9.03
CA LEU A 52 -15.07 -2.59 -8.26
C LEU A 52 -14.70 -1.43 -9.21
N GLY A 53 -14.93 -0.17 -8.79
CA GLY A 53 -14.49 0.98 -9.59
C GLY A 53 -15.19 2.34 -9.39
N LYS A 54 -16.36 2.42 -8.75
CA LYS A 54 -17.06 3.70 -8.55
C LYS A 54 -16.58 4.51 -7.32
N ALA A 55 -15.92 3.84 -6.37
CA ALA A 55 -15.43 4.41 -5.12
C ALA A 55 -14.04 3.88 -4.71
N SER A 56 -13.42 3.04 -5.55
CA SER A 56 -12.16 2.34 -5.31
C SER A 56 -11.44 2.09 -6.64
N ASP A 57 -10.27 1.45 -6.59
CA ASP A 57 -9.55 1.02 -7.79
C ASP A 57 -10.41 0.10 -8.67
N PHE A 58 -10.22 0.20 -9.98
CA PHE A 58 -10.89 -0.67 -10.95
C PHE A 58 -10.40 -2.10 -10.78
N ALA A 59 -11.31 -3.03 -10.43
CA ALA A 59 -10.92 -4.41 -10.15
C ALA A 59 -12.06 -5.41 -10.32
N LEU A 60 -11.69 -6.69 -10.39
CA LEU A 60 -12.56 -7.82 -10.10
C LEU A 60 -12.14 -8.44 -8.77
N GLY A 61 -13.03 -8.41 -7.77
CA GLY A 61 -12.87 -9.14 -6.52
C GLY A 61 -13.51 -10.52 -6.64
N VAL A 62 -12.79 -11.56 -6.22
CA VAL A 62 -13.26 -12.94 -6.18
C VAL A 62 -13.04 -13.47 -4.78
N TYR A 63 -14.11 -13.79 -4.06
CA TYR A 63 -14.09 -14.30 -2.69
C TYR A 63 -14.36 -15.81 -2.71
N PRO A 64 -13.34 -16.67 -2.58
CA PRO A 64 -13.51 -18.12 -2.63
C PRO A 64 -14.06 -18.65 -1.31
N GLY A 65 -15.08 -19.52 -1.40
CA GLY A 65 -15.71 -20.14 -0.24
C GLY A 65 -16.89 -19.36 0.30
N ASP A 66 -17.78 -20.06 0.99
CA ASP A 66 -19.09 -19.54 1.39
C ASP A 66 -19.02 -18.62 2.62
N GLU A 67 -18.00 -18.78 3.46
CA GLU A 67 -17.73 -17.95 4.65
C GLU A 67 -17.53 -16.47 4.30
N CYS A 68 -16.93 -16.19 3.14
CA CYS A 68 -16.64 -14.82 2.71
C CYS A 68 -17.88 -14.07 2.23
N LEU A 69 -18.91 -14.78 1.74
CA LEU A 69 -20.19 -14.18 1.39
C LEU A 69 -21.00 -13.84 2.65
N LEU A 70 -21.01 -14.73 3.64
CA LEU A 70 -21.71 -14.55 4.91
C LEU A 70 -21.24 -13.29 5.64
N SER A 71 -19.93 -13.07 5.79
CA SER A 71 -19.40 -11.87 6.46
C SER A 71 -19.83 -10.57 5.78
N ARG A 72 -19.85 -10.55 4.43
CA ARG A 72 -20.31 -9.39 3.64
C ARG A 72 -21.83 -9.20 3.66
N MET A 73 -22.61 -10.28 3.69
CA MET A 73 -24.08 -10.22 3.72
C MET A 73 -24.66 -9.88 5.10
N LEU A 74 -23.97 -10.23 6.19
CA LEU A 74 -24.38 -9.93 7.56
C LEU A 74 -24.18 -8.46 7.95
N GLY A 75 -23.57 -7.65 7.07
CA GLY A 75 -23.42 -6.22 7.29
C GLY A 75 -22.53 -5.92 8.50
N GLU A 76 -21.41 -6.64 8.63
CA GLU A 76 -20.39 -6.27 9.60
C GLU A 76 -20.01 -4.79 9.43
N PRO A 77 -19.84 -4.05 10.55
CA PRO A 77 -19.73 -2.60 10.54
C PRO A 77 -18.58 -2.13 9.64
N GLU A 78 -18.77 -0.94 9.06
CA GLU A 78 -17.77 -0.21 8.28
C GLU A 78 -16.35 -0.39 8.87
N PRO A 79 -15.36 -0.72 8.04
CA PRO A 79 -14.00 -1.00 8.51
C PRO A 79 -13.45 0.18 9.32
N SER A 80 -13.00 -0.10 10.54
CA SER A 80 -12.04 0.77 11.21
C SER A 80 -10.63 0.38 10.73
N GLU A 81 -9.67 1.31 10.75
CA GLU A 81 -8.29 1.10 10.25
C GLU A 81 -7.57 -0.14 10.85
N LEU A 82 -8.03 -0.63 12.00
CA LEU A 82 -7.51 -1.83 12.68
C LEU A 82 -8.31 -3.11 12.37
N ASN A 83 -9.59 -3.00 11.97
CA ASN A 83 -10.41 -4.12 11.52
C ASN A 83 -10.13 -4.54 10.06
N ASP A 84 -9.46 -3.69 9.27
CA ASP A 84 -9.09 -3.97 7.87
C ASP A 84 -8.18 -5.20 7.70
N LEU A 85 -7.47 -5.60 8.75
CA LEU A 85 -6.59 -6.77 8.71
C LEU A 85 -7.35 -8.10 8.80
N ASN A 86 -8.65 -8.09 9.14
CA ASN A 86 -9.48 -9.28 9.14
C ASN A 86 -10.36 -9.41 7.87
N ASN A 87 -9.98 -8.71 6.79
CA ASN A 87 -10.68 -8.79 5.51
C ASN A 87 -10.77 -10.23 4.99
N PRO A 88 -11.93 -10.63 4.40
CA PRO A 88 -12.15 -11.98 3.93
C PRO A 88 -11.15 -12.38 2.83
N LYS A 89 -10.88 -13.69 2.73
CA LYS A 89 -10.04 -14.25 1.67
C LYS A 89 -10.54 -13.78 0.30
N CYS A 90 -9.64 -13.21 -0.50
CA CYS A 90 -9.99 -12.62 -1.78
C CYS A 90 -8.86 -12.79 -2.79
N LEU A 91 -9.19 -13.21 -4.01
CA LEU A 91 -8.34 -13.08 -5.19
C LEU A 91 -8.74 -11.81 -5.91
N MET A 92 -7.78 -10.91 -6.11
CA MET A 92 -8.03 -9.59 -6.67
C MET A 92 -7.30 -9.45 -8.01
N ALA A 93 -8.03 -8.98 -9.02
CA ALA A 93 -7.46 -8.50 -10.27
C ALA A 93 -7.73 -6.99 -10.40
N SER A 94 -6.77 -6.18 -9.94
CA SER A 94 -6.83 -4.72 -9.98
C SER A 94 -6.11 -4.17 -11.20
N PHE A 95 -6.49 -2.98 -11.66
CA PHE A 95 -5.84 -2.30 -12.79
C PHE A 95 -5.28 -0.97 -12.33
N LEU A 96 -3.98 -0.96 -12.01
CA LEU A 96 -3.30 0.17 -11.34
C LEU A 96 -2.20 0.77 -12.21
N ASP A 97 -1.90 2.05 -12.02
CA ASP A 97 -0.79 2.70 -12.70
C ASP A 97 0.58 2.19 -12.20
N GLU A 98 1.64 2.48 -12.97
CA GLU A 98 3.01 2.01 -12.73
C GLU A 98 3.50 2.19 -11.28
N GLY A 99 3.11 3.29 -10.62
CA GLY A 99 3.52 3.60 -9.24
C GLY A 99 3.05 2.61 -8.17
N TYR A 100 2.10 1.72 -8.48
CA TYR A 100 1.52 0.77 -7.54
C TYR A 100 1.97 -0.69 -7.76
N MET A 101 2.81 -0.93 -8.77
CA MET A 101 3.38 -2.26 -9.03
C MET A 101 4.70 -2.44 -8.28
N ASP A 102 4.94 -3.65 -7.76
CA ASP A 102 6.22 -4.01 -7.18
C ASP A 102 7.17 -4.65 -8.20
N ILE A 103 8.43 -4.88 -7.79
CA ILE A 103 9.47 -5.44 -8.66
C ILE A 103 9.09 -6.80 -9.27
N HIS A 104 8.31 -7.62 -8.57
CA HIS A 104 7.92 -8.95 -9.04
C HIS A 104 6.85 -8.87 -10.13
N ASP A 105 5.96 -7.87 -10.09
CA ASP A 105 5.03 -7.60 -11.18
C ASP A 105 5.79 -7.24 -12.47
N TYR A 106 6.78 -6.34 -12.38
CA TYR A 106 7.59 -5.95 -13.52
C TYR A 106 8.37 -7.13 -14.11
N GLU A 107 8.97 -7.95 -13.24
CA GLU A 107 9.71 -9.14 -13.68
C GLU A 107 8.78 -10.14 -14.38
N THR A 108 7.57 -10.34 -13.86
CA THR A 108 6.57 -11.22 -14.45
C THR A 108 6.15 -10.71 -15.83
N ILE A 109 5.74 -9.44 -15.94
CA ILE A 109 5.35 -8.82 -17.22
C ILE A 109 6.48 -8.93 -18.25
N LYS A 110 7.72 -8.62 -17.84
CA LYS A 110 8.90 -8.70 -18.71
C LYS A 110 9.15 -10.13 -19.20
N ARG A 111 9.01 -11.13 -18.34
CA ARG A 111 9.15 -12.56 -18.70
C ARG A 111 8.07 -13.03 -19.67
N LEU A 112 6.89 -12.44 -19.63
CA LEU A 112 5.78 -12.81 -20.52
C LEU A 112 5.90 -12.19 -21.91
N GLU A 113 6.87 -11.30 -22.13
CA GLU A 113 7.08 -10.54 -23.39
C GLU A 113 5.82 -9.77 -23.82
N LEU A 114 4.99 -9.37 -22.86
CA LEU A 114 3.84 -8.52 -23.10
C LEU A 114 4.32 -7.10 -23.39
N GLY A 115 3.71 -6.43 -24.37
CA GLY A 115 4.03 -5.05 -24.72
C GLY A 115 3.67 -4.12 -23.56
N PHE A 116 4.64 -3.84 -22.68
CA PHE A 116 4.44 -3.01 -21.50
C PHE A 116 4.40 -1.52 -21.89
N ASP A 117 3.20 -0.93 -21.83
CA ASP A 117 3.02 0.52 -21.90
C ASP A 117 2.87 1.07 -20.48
N ARG A 118 3.89 1.79 -20.03
CA ARG A 118 3.97 2.42 -18.71
C ARG A 118 2.92 3.52 -18.47
N HIS A 119 2.27 4.01 -19.51
CA HIS A 119 1.26 5.07 -19.44
C HIS A 119 -0.17 4.54 -19.34
N GLN A 120 -0.35 3.24 -19.06
CA GLN A 120 -1.64 2.58 -18.96
C GLN A 120 -1.73 1.77 -17.67
N PRO A 121 -2.91 1.66 -17.02
CA PRO A 121 -3.06 0.81 -15.84
C PRO A 121 -2.76 -0.67 -16.16
N TRP A 122 -1.99 -1.37 -15.35
CA TRP A 122 -1.64 -2.77 -15.55
C TRP A 122 -2.34 -3.70 -14.56
N PRO A 123 -2.60 -4.97 -14.95
CA PRO A 123 -3.13 -5.96 -14.01
C PRO A 123 -2.16 -6.17 -12.85
N VAL A 124 -2.62 -5.87 -11.64
CA VAL A 124 -1.99 -6.24 -10.36
C VAL A 124 -2.84 -7.34 -9.75
N LEU A 125 -2.24 -8.53 -9.68
CA LEU A 125 -2.92 -9.78 -9.37
C LEU A 125 -2.44 -10.26 -8.00
N ARG A 126 -3.34 -10.29 -7.01
CA ARG A 126 -2.99 -10.57 -5.62
C ARG A 126 -3.95 -11.54 -4.95
N SER A 127 -3.42 -12.32 -4.02
CA SER A 127 -4.19 -13.11 -3.06
C SER A 127 -4.14 -12.41 -1.71
N HIS A 128 -5.31 -12.16 -1.15
CA HIS A 128 -5.55 -11.55 0.15
C HIS A 128 -5.98 -12.66 1.11
N LEU A 129 -5.34 -12.71 2.28
CA LEU A 129 -5.71 -13.60 3.37
C LEU A 129 -5.86 -12.79 4.67
N PRO A 130 -6.85 -13.11 5.54
CA PRO A 130 -7.01 -12.44 6.82
C PRO A 130 -5.73 -12.49 7.65
N GLY A 131 -5.26 -11.34 8.11
CA GLY A 131 -4.05 -11.17 8.91
C GLY A 131 -2.74 -11.22 8.12
N TYR A 132 -2.77 -11.34 6.80
CA TYR A 132 -1.58 -11.35 5.96
C TYR A 132 -1.48 -10.14 5.04
N VAL A 133 -0.24 -9.79 4.67
CA VAL A 133 0.01 -8.81 3.61
C VAL A 133 -0.48 -9.38 2.26
N PRO A 134 -1.15 -8.59 1.41
CA PRO A 134 -1.51 -9.03 0.05
C PRO A 134 -0.27 -9.54 -0.69
N TRP A 135 -0.40 -10.70 -1.34
CA TRP A 135 0.76 -11.42 -1.87
C TRP A 135 0.50 -12.01 -3.25
N TYR A 136 1.55 -12.57 -3.85
CA TYR A 136 1.47 -13.25 -5.14
C TYR A 136 0.58 -14.49 -5.07
N LEU A 137 -0.03 -14.79 -6.22
CA LEU A 137 -0.87 -15.96 -6.43
C LEU A 137 -0.03 -17.24 -6.50
N ASN A 138 -0.51 -18.32 -5.88
CA ASN A 138 -0.02 -19.65 -6.20
C ASN A 138 -0.69 -20.19 -7.48
N ARG A 139 -0.26 -21.37 -7.95
CA ARG A 139 -0.79 -21.98 -9.18
C ARG A 139 -2.30 -22.11 -9.18
N ASP A 140 -2.87 -22.67 -8.11
CA ASP A 140 -4.30 -22.98 -8.05
C ASP A 140 -5.15 -21.71 -8.03
N GLU A 141 -4.70 -20.68 -7.29
CA GLU A 141 -5.31 -19.35 -7.28
C GLU A 141 -5.24 -18.68 -8.66
N ALA A 142 -4.09 -18.76 -9.34
CA ALA A 142 -3.93 -18.19 -10.68
C ALA A 142 -4.83 -18.87 -11.72
N GLN A 143 -4.95 -20.20 -11.67
CA GLN A 143 -5.86 -20.95 -12.54
C GLN A 143 -7.33 -20.55 -12.28
N PHE A 144 -7.71 -20.47 -11.01
CA PHE A 144 -9.09 -20.13 -10.66
C PHE A 144 -9.44 -18.68 -11.01
N LEU A 145 -8.54 -17.73 -10.76
CA LEU A 145 -8.73 -16.33 -11.14
C LEU A 145 -8.82 -16.17 -12.66
N THR A 146 -8.04 -16.94 -13.42
CA THR A 146 -8.12 -16.96 -14.90
C THR A 146 -9.50 -17.37 -15.38
N LEU A 147 -10.01 -18.51 -14.90
CA LEU A 147 -11.35 -18.99 -15.24
C LEU A 147 -12.42 -17.99 -14.84
N THR A 148 -12.27 -17.40 -13.65
CA THR A 148 -13.22 -16.43 -13.12
C THR A 148 -13.27 -15.15 -13.96
N LEU A 149 -12.12 -14.60 -14.36
CA LEU A 149 -12.05 -13.46 -15.29
C LEU A 149 -12.75 -13.76 -16.62
N GLN A 150 -12.50 -14.94 -17.20
CA GLN A 150 -13.14 -15.36 -18.46
C GLN A 150 -14.67 -15.45 -18.33
N GLN A 151 -15.18 -16.03 -17.25
CA GLN A 151 -16.63 -16.10 -17.01
C GLN A 151 -17.22 -14.75 -16.63
N ALA A 152 -16.50 -13.92 -15.88
CA ALA A 152 -16.90 -12.56 -15.55
C ALA A 152 -17.12 -11.71 -16.79
N ILE A 153 -16.24 -11.80 -17.80
CA ILE A 153 -16.43 -11.14 -19.11
C ILE A 153 -17.78 -11.49 -19.75
N ILE A 154 -18.18 -12.76 -19.68
CA ILE A 154 -19.46 -13.24 -20.25
C ILE A 154 -20.64 -12.64 -19.47
N VAL A 155 -20.59 -12.72 -18.13
CA VAL A 155 -21.63 -12.19 -17.24
C VAL A 155 -21.77 -10.68 -17.40
N CYS A 156 -20.66 -9.94 -17.41
CA CYS A 156 -20.64 -8.49 -17.59
C CYS A 156 -21.25 -8.06 -18.94
N LYS A 157 -20.94 -8.77 -20.03
CA LYS A 157 -21.55 -8.52 -21.35
C LYS A 157 -23.05 -8.80 -21.34
N HIS A 158 -23.48 -9.89 -20.71
CA HIS A 158 -24.89 -10.21 -20.54
C HIS A 158 -25.62 -9.14 -19.73
N PHE A 159 -25.04 -8.69 -18.62
CA PHE A 159 -25.59 -7.65 -17.78
C PHE A 159 -25.73 -6.32 -18.53
N LYS A 160 -24.69 -5.89 -19.27
CA LYS A 160 -24.75 -4.70 -20.13
C LYS A 160 -25.91 -4.74 -21.13
N SER A 161 -26.17 -5.92 -21.71
CA SER A 161 -27.26 -6.09 -22.68
C SER A 161 -28.65 -6.17 -22.04
N ASN A 162 -28.75 -6.72 -20.83
CA ASN A 162 -29.98 -6.88 -20.10
C ASN A 162 -29.68 -7.00 -18.59
N PRO A 163 -29.75 -5.88 -17.84
CA PRO A 163 -29.43 -5.87 -16.40
C PRO A 163 -30.29 -6.83 -15.58
N LYS A 164 -31.50 -7.17 -16.06
CA LYS A 164 -32.41 -8.11 -15.38
C LYS A 164 -31.87 -9.54 -15.30
N LYS A 165 -30.76 -9.86 -15.97
CA LYS A 165 -30.13 -11.19 -15.89
C LYS A 165 -29.45 -11.49 -14.55
N LEU A 166 -29.02 -10.46 -13.81
CA LEU A 166 -28.51 -10.62 -12.44
C LEU A 166 -29.62 -10.50 -11.39
N ILE A 167 -30.81 -10.05 -11.77
CA ILE A 167 -31.95 -10.00 -10.86
C ILE A 167 -32.42 -11.42 -10.60
N SER A 168 -32.30 -11.84 -9.34
CA SER A 168 -32.70 -13.16 -8.91
C SER A 168 -34.18 -13.45 -9.19
N PRO A 169 -34.53 -14.68 -9.64
CA PRO A 169 -35.92 -15.11 -9.80
C PRO A 169 -36.63 -15.35 -8.46
N ALA A 170 -35.90 -15.42 -7.34
CA ALA A 170 -36.44 -15.62 -5.99
C ALA A 170 -35.54 -14.95 -4.93
N SER A 171 -36.08 -14.61 -3.76
CA SER A 171 -35.24 -14.10 -2.66
C SER A 171 -34.17 -15.12 -2.30
N GLY A 172 -32.94 -14.66 -2.04
CA GLY A 172 -31.84 -15.53 -1.62
C GLY A 172 -31.17 -16.36 -2.72
N LYS A 173 -31.34 -16.02 -3.99
CA LYS A 173 -30.58 -16.67 -5.06
C LYS A 173 -29.60 -15.73 -5.75
N MET A 174 -28.45 -16.25 -6.10
CA MET A 174 -27.42 -15.56 -6.87
C MET A 174 -27.14 -16.31 -8.16
N LEU A 175 -26.86 -15.57 -9.24
CA LEU A 175 -26.46 -16.18 -10.51
C LEU A 175 -25.11 -16.87 -10.32
N ILE A 176 -25.01 -18.14 -10.71
CA ILE A 176 -23.74 -18.88 -10.72
C ILE A 176 -23.43 -19.41 -12.12
N ARG A 177 -22.16 -19.29 -12.52
CA ARG A 177 -21.60 -19.97 -13.70
C ARG A 177 -21.04 -21.30 -13.24
N VAL A 178 -21.63 -22.40 -13.71
CA VAL A 178 -21.19 -23.77 -13.43
C VAL A 178 -20.69 -24.41 -14.71
N SER A 179 -19.73 -25.32 -14.57
CA SER A 179 -19.17 -26.06 -15.70
C SER A 179 -19.38 -27.56 -15.55
N GLU A 180 -19.50 -28.23 -16.70
CA GLU A 180 -19.57 -29.68 -16.82
C GLU A 180 -18.43 -30.14 -17.75
N GLU A 181 -17.70 -31.17 -17.34
CA GLU A 181 -16.71 -31.81 -18.22
C GLU A 181 -17.41 -32.52 -19.39
N VAL A 182 -16.99 -32.21 -20.60
CA VAL A 182 -17.41 -32.85 -21.85
C VAL A 182 -16.17 -33.29 -22.65
N GLU A 183 -16.34 -34.11 -23.69
CA GLU A 183 -15.23 -34.65 -24.49
C GLU A 183 -14.25 -33.58 -25.02
N ASP A 184 -14.75 -32.36 -25.31
CA ASP A 184 -13.98 -31.24 -25.86
C ASP A 184 -13.62 -30.15 -24.82
N GLY A 185 -13.63 -30.47 -23.51
CA GLY A 185 -13.25 -29.54 -22.44
C GLY A 185 -14.41 -29.17 -21.50
N LEU A 186 -14.42 -27.92 -21.02
CA LEU A 186 -15.46 -27.45 -20.08
C LEU A 186 -16.62 -26.78 -20.81
N LYS A 187 -17.84 -27.26 -20.57
CA LYS A 187 -19.07 -26.61 -21.03
C LYS A 187 -19.70 -25.83 -19.89
N TRP A 188 -19.84 -24.52 -20.06
CA TRP A 188 -20.39 -23.61 -19.05
C TRP A 188 -21.88 -23.33 -19.26
N ARG A 189 -22.63 -23.21 -18.15
CA ARG A 189 -24.04 -22.79 -18.12
C ARG A 189 -24.33 -21.87 -16.95
N ASP A 190 -25.44 -21.14 -17.05
CA ASP A 190 -26.00 -20.37 -15.94
C ASP A 190 -26.83 -21.31 -15.03
N ASP A 191 -26.75 -21.08 -13.73
CA ASP A 191 -27.61 -21.69 -12.70
C ASP A 191 -27.89 -20.68 -11.58
N TRP A 192 -28.66 -21.08 -10.56
CA TRP A 192 -29.01 -20.25 -9.41
C TRP A 192 -28.59 -20.91 -8.10
N LEU A 193 -27.63 -20.30 -7.41
CA LEU A 193 -27.16 -20.71 -6.09
C LEU A 193 -28.12 -20.18 -5.01
N ASP A 194 -28.50 -21.01 -4.05
CA ASP A 194 -29.27 -20.61 -2.87
C ASP A 194 -28.32 -20.20 -1.74
N VAL A 195 -28.27 -18.91 -1.41
CA VAL A 195 -27.31 -18.36 -0.45
C VAL A 195 -27.80 -18.38 0.99
N PHE A 196 -29.06 -18.74 1.24
CA PHE A 196 -29.59 -18.88 2.61
C PHE A 196 -29.36 -20.27 3.21
N ASN A 197 -28.87 -21.22 2.42
CA ASN A 197 -28.58 -22.58 2.87
C ASN A 197 -27.08 -22.84 3.07
N ILE A 198 -26.30 -21.78 3.24
CA ILE A 198 -24.90 -21.87 3.65
C ILE A 198 -24.89 -22.11 5.17
N GLU A 199 -24.38 -23.27 5.59
CA GLU A 199 -24.16 -23.55 7.02
C GLU A 199 -22.92 -22.78 7.51
N GLU A 200 -23.01 -22.11 8.67
CA GLU A 200 -21.83 -21.56 9.32
C GLU A 200 -20.89 -22.70 9.73
N SER A 201 -19.74 -22.80 9.07
CA SER A 201 -18.63 -23.64 9.53
C SER A 201 -17.92 -22.95 10.69
N GLY A 202 -18.36 -23.23 11.91
CA GLY A 202 -17.57 -22.90 13.10
C GLY A 202 -16.27 -23.70 13.16
N GLU A 203 -15.27 -23.21 13.90
CA GLU A 203 -14.06 -24.00 14.14
C GLU A 203 -14.43 -25.32 14.86
N VAL A 204 -13.83 -26.42 14.39
CA VAL A 204 -14.05 -27.75 14.99
C VAL A 204 -12.87 -28.08 15.90
N LEU A 205 -13.18 -28.58 17.10
CA LEU A 205 -12.19 -29.15 18.02
C LEU A 205 -11.71 -30.49 17.47
N ASP A 206 -10.40 -30.66 17.33
CA ASP A 206 -9.80 -31.95 17.02
C ASP A 206 -9.46 -32.76 18.29
N ASP A 207 -9.02 -34.00 18.12
CA ASP A 207 -8.70 -34.89 19.25
C ASP A 207 -7.64 -34.29 20.19
N SER A 208 -6.69 -33.52 19.65
CA SER A 208 -5.62 -32.90 20.45
C SER A 208 -6.11 -31.70 21.25
N ASP A 209 -7.04 -30.92 20.69
CA ASP A 209 -7.71 -29.84 21.41
C ASP A 209 -8.49 -30.40 22.60
N VAL A 210 -9.24 -31.50 22.39
CA VAL A 210 -10.05 -32.15 23.44
C VAL A 210 -9.17 -32.67 24.57
N GLU A 211 -8.03 -33.30 24.27
CA GLU A 211 -7.08 -33.75 25.31
C GLU A 211 -6.60 -32.60 26.19
N ILE A 212 -6.29 -31.43 25.60
CA ILE A 212 -5.87 -30.23 26.35
C ILE A 212 -7.00 -29.70 27.22
N LEU A 213 -8.24 -29.72 26.73
CA LEU A 213 -9.39 -29.20 27.46
C LEU A 213 -9.84 -30.12 28.60
N ASP A 214 -9.76 -31.43 28.41
CA ASP A 214 -10.10 -32.41 29.45
C ASP A 214 -9.16 -32.30 30.67
N ASP A 215 -7.87 -31.97 30.44
CA ASP A 215 -6.92 -31.66 31.52
C ASP A 215 -7.37 -30.47 32.40
N LEU A 216 -8.17 -29.55 31.85
CA LEU A 216 -8.60 -28.33 32.52
C LEU A 216 -9.98 -28.46 33.16
N ALA A 217 -10.82 -29.40 32.70
CA ALA A 217 -12.23 -29.52 33.07
C ALA A 217 -12.45 -29.72 34.59
N ASP A 218 -11.52 -30.42 35.26
CA ASP A 218 -11.58 -30.71 36.70
C ASP A 218 -11.04 -29.57 37.59
N MET A 219 -10.51 -28.49 37.00
CA MET A 219 -9.96 -27.39 37.79
C MET A 219 -11.07 -26.62 38.53
N LYS A 220 -10.74 -26.13 39.72
CA LYS A 220 -11.68 -25.34 40.52
C LYS A 220 -12.06 -24.09 39.74
N ARG A 221 -13.35 -23.86 39.57
CA ARG A 221 -13.85 -22.68 38.87
C ARG A 221 -13.91 -21.46 39.78
N GLN A 222 -13.48 -20.29 39.32
CA GLN A 222 -13.53 -19.05 40.09
C GLN A 222 -13.32 -17.81 39.21
N GLY A 223 -14.19 -16.80 39.39
CA GLY A 223 -14.03 -15.47 38.79
C GLY A 223 -14.47 -15.38 37.33
N THR A 224 -14.36 -14.16 36.80
CA THR A 224 -14.59 -13.80 35.39
C THR A 224 -13.26 -13.37 34.81
N TRP A 225 -12.90 -13.93 33.66
CA TRP A 225 -11.74 -13.51 32.89
C TRP A 225 -12.17 -12.68 31.70
N GLU A 226 -11.28 -11.82 31.24
CA GLU A 226 -11.45 -10.98 30.07
C GLU A 226 -10.43 -11.44 29.03
N VAL A 227 -10.84 -11.47 27.77
CA VAL A 227 -9.95 -11.78 26.66
C VAL A 227 -10.24 -10.85 25.49
N ASP A 228 -9.19 -10.32 24.91
CA ASP A 228 -9.25 -9.55 23.68
C ASP A 228 -8.09 -9.97 22.78
N ALA A 229 -8.21 -9.68 21.49
CA ALA A 229 -7.13 -9.91 20.55
C ALA A 229 -7.16 -8.89 19.42
N PHE A 230 -5.97 -8.58 18.92
CA PHE A 230 -5.78 -7.55 17.91
C PHE A 230 -4.52 -7.82 17.09
N TYR A 231 -4.45 -7.23 15.90
CA TYR A 231 -3.26 -7.30 15.06
C TYR A 231 -2.28 -6.17 15.36
N LEU A 232 -0.99 -6.48 15.40
CA LEU A 232 0.04 -5.45 15.36
C LEU A 232 0.12 -4.84 13.95
N PRO A 233 0.31 -3.52 13.82
CA PRO A 233 0.26 -2.81 12.54
C PRO A 233 1.52 -2.95 11.66
N GLU A 234 2.61 -3.51 12.19
CA GLU A 234 3.84 -3.76 11.42
C GLU A 234 3.92 -5.25 11.09
N PRO A 235 3.92 -5.64 9.80
CA PRO A 235 4.00 -7.03 9.43
C PRO A 235 5.40 -7.60 9.68
N VAL A 236 5.45 -8.88 10.03
CA VAL A 236 6.67 -9.65 10.21
C VAL A 236 6.76 -10.73 9.15
N GLN A 237 7.98 -11.16 8.86
CA GLN A 237 8.28 -12.27 7.96
C GLN A 237 9.34 -13.13 8.65
N GLU A 238 8.97 -14.38 8.98
CA GLU A 238 9.85 -15.30 9.70
C GLU A 238 10.93 -15.86 8.78
N GLU A 239 10.55 -16.31 7.57
CA GLU A 239 11.47 -16.79 6.55
C GLU A 239 11.42 -15.95 5.27
N ALA A 240 12.58 -15.75 4.64
CA ALA A 240 12.68 -14.99 3.42
C ALA A 240 11.89 -15.65 2.28
N GLY A 241 10.93 -14.91 1.71
CA GLY A 241 10.10 -15.37 0.59
C GLY A 241 8.73 -15.91 1.01
N GLU A 242 8.47 -16.11 2.30
CA GLU A 242 7.14 -16.43 2.80
C GLU A 242 6.23 -15.20 2.80
N ARG A 243 4.91 -15.40 2.80
CA ARG A 243 3.94 -14.30 2.90
C ARG A 243 4.07 -13.62 4.27
N PRO A 244 4.40 -12.32 4.35
CA PRO A 244 4.44 -11.60 5.61
C PRO A 244 3.05 -11.53 6.25
N PHE A 245 3.01 -11.53 7.57
CA PHE A 245 1.77 -11.47 8.33
C PHE A 245 1.83 -10.40 9.42
N TYR A 246 0.66 -9.91 9.80
CA TYR A 246 0.50 -9.03 10.94
C TYR A 246 0.41 -9.91 12.20
N PRO A 247 1.31 -9.76 13.18
CA PRO A 247 1.26 -10.57 14.40
C PRO A 247 -0.08 -10.41 15.11
N TYR A 248 -0.69 -11.52 15.51
CA TYR A 248 -1.95 -11.54 16.24
C TYR A 248 -1.67 -11.65 17.75
N VAL A 249 -1.99 -10.61 18.50
CA VAL A 249 -1.74 -10.54 19.94
C VAL A 249 -3.01 -10.95 20.66
N ILE A 250 -2.89 -11.89 21.59
CA ILE A 250 -3.98 -12.35 22.45
C ILE A 250 -3.65 -11.92 23.87
N THR A 251 -4.51 -11.09 24.47
CA THR A 251 -4.34 -10.59 25.83
C THR A 251 -5.44 -11.13 26.73
N TRP A 252 -5.08 -11.39 27.99
CA TRP A 252 -5.96 -11.95 28.99
C TRP A 252 -5.89 -11.12 30.26
N ALA A 253 -7.00 -10.99 30.98
CA ALA A 253 -7.03 -10.36 32.30
C ALA A 253 -8.05 -11.05 33.21
N VAL A 254 -7.90 -10.86 34.52
CA VAL A 254 -9.00 -11.10 35.46
C VAL A 254 -9.80 -9.82 35.56
N LYS A 255 -11.13 -9.91 35.45
CA LYS A 255 -12.03 -8.75 35.58
C LYS A 255 -11.78 -7.99 36.89
N ASP A 256 -11.66 -6.66 36.78
CA ASP A 256 -11.32 -5.74 37.89
C ASP A 256 -9.98 -6.07 38.60
N GLY A 257 -9.10 -6.83 37.94
CA GLY A 257 -7.93 -7.43 38.54
C GLY A 257 -6.63 -7.15 37.77
N GLU A 258 -5.85 -8.20 37.61
CA GLU A 258 -4.53 -8.14 36.98
C GLU A 258 -4.58 -8.66 35.54
N ILE A 259 -3.68 -8.13 34.69
CA ILE A 259 -3.37 -8.69 33.39
C ILE A 259 -2.71 -10.06 33.58
N LEU A 260 -3.18 -11.04 32.81
CA LEU A 260 -2.65 -12.40 32.74
C LEU A 260 -1.60 -12.52 31.62
N ASN A 261 -0.95 -13.67 31.50
CA ASN A 261 -0.02 -13.88 30.38
C ASN A 261 -0.81 -13.83 29.06
N GLY A 262 -0.31 -13.03 28.13
CA GLY A 262 -0.75 -12.99 26.74
C GLY A 262 0.24 -13.70 25.83
N THR A 263 -0.15 -13.90 24.58
CA THR A 263 0.68 -14.53 23.55
C THR A 263 0.61 -13.77 22.23
N VAL A 264 1.58 -14.03 21.36
CA VAL A 264 1.61 -13.54 19.98
C VAL A 264 1.60 -14.76 19.07
N SER A 265 0.70 -14.78 18.09
CA SER A 265 0.54 -15.89 17.16
C SER A 265 0.54 -15.43 15.71
N ARG A 266 0.68 -16.40 14.82
CA ARG A 266 0.34 -16.22 13.40
C ARG A 266 -1.19 -16.18 13.23
N PRO A 267 -1.70 -15.59 12.14
CA PRO A 267 -3.15 -15.55 11.88
C PRO A 267 -3.79 -16.92 11.67
N ASP A 268 -3.02 -17.91 11.18
CA ASP A 268 -3.46 -19.30 10.95
C ASP A 268 -3.36 -20.19 12.19
N GLU A 269 -2.79 -19.67 13.29
CA GLU A 269 -2.54 -20.42 14.54
C GLU A 269 -3.37 -19.90 15.72
N LYS A 270 -4.37 -19.05 15.47
CA LYS A 270 -5.19 -18.39 16.50
C LYS A 270 -5.75 -19.38 17.51
N LYS A 271 -6.47 -20.41 17.06
CA LYS A 271 -7.10 -21.44 17.91
C LYS A 271 -6.11 -22.10 18.87
N SER A 272 -5.01 -22.62 18.31
CA SER A 272 -3.96 -23.28 19.09
C SER A 272 -3.29 -22.34 20.09
N ALA A 273 -3.05 -21.08 19.71
CA ALA A 273 -2.46 -20.08 20.59
C ALA A 273 -3.41 -19.71 21.75
N PHE A 274 -4.71 -19.56 21.47
CA PHE A 274 -5.73 -19.36 22.50
C PHE A 274 -5.77 -20.52 23.49
N LEU A 275 -5.84 -21.77 23.00
CA LEU A 275 -5.89 -22.97 23.84
C LEU A 275 -4.65 -23.09 24.72
N ALA A 276 -3.46 -22.90 24.15
CA ALA A 276 -2.22 -22.95 24.90
C ALA A 276 -2.18 -21.87 26.00
N GLN A 277 -2.60 -20.65 25.68
CA GLN A 277 -2.58 -19.53 26.63
C GLN A 277 -3.63 -19.69 27.74
N LEU A 278 -4.83 -20.17 27.40
CA LEU A 278 -5.87 -20.51 28.39
C LEU A 278 -5.35 -21.56 29.37
N ARG A 279 -4.73 -22.63 28.85
CA ARG A 279 -4.13 -23.70 29.66
C ARG A 279 -3.06 -23.15 30.61
N GLU A 280 -2.14 -22.34 30.10
CA GLU A 280 -1.06 -21.76 30.90
C GLU A 280 -1.61 -20.85 32.02
N ASN A 281 -2.54 -19.96 31.69
CA ASN A 281 -3.16 -19.07 32.65
C ASN A 281 -3.95 -19.84 33.72
N THR A 282 -4.64 -20.92 33.33
CA THR A 282 -5.41 -21.78 34.26
C THR A 282 -4.50 -22.47 35.26
N PHE A 283 -3.36 -23.02 34.81
CA PHE A 283 -2.38 -23.61 35.71
C PHE A 283 -1.69 -22.57 36.61
N SER A 284 -1.38 -21.39 36.07
CA SER A 284 -0.75 -20.29 36.81
C SER A 284 -1.66 -19.78 37.94
N LYS A 285 -2.97 -19.61 37.67
CA LYS A 285 -3.96 -19.18 38.67
C LYS A 285 -4.52 -20.31 39.52
N GLN A 286 -4.25 -21.56 39.17
CA GLN A 286 -4.80 -22.76 39.81
C GLN A 286 -6.33 -22.76 39.84
N ASN A 287 -6.97 -22.11 38.87
CA ASN A 287 -8.41 -22.05 38.70
C ASN A 287 -8.77 -21.81 37.23
N LEU A 288 -10.00 -22.19 36.88
CA LEU A 288 -10.64 -21.89 35.60
C LEU A 288 -11.70 -20.79 35.81
N PRO A 289 -11.93 -19.86 34.88
CA PRO A 289 -13.04 -18.92 35.03
C PRO A 289 -14.41 -19.63 34.92
N HIS A 290 -15.43 -19.06 35.55
CA HIS A 290 -16.82 -19.46 35.24
C HIS A 290 -17.35 -18.72 34.01
N GLU A 291 -16.78 -17.56 33.72
CA GLU A 291 -17.20 -16.66 32.66
C GLU A 291 -15.97 -16.05 31.97
N ILE A 292 -16.01 -15.97 30.65
CA ILE A 292 -15.07 -15.21 29.82
C ILE A 292 -15.85 -14.08 29.15
N SER A 293 -15.40 -12.85 29.34
CA SER A 293 -15.91 -11.66 28.67
C SER A 293 -15.09 -11.33 27.43
N ILE A 294 -15.77 -11.03 26.32
CA ILE A 294 -15.18 -10.60 25.05
C ILE A 294 -15.83 -9.31 24.55
N LYS A 295 -15.08 -8.52 23.78
CA LYS A 295 -15.58 -7.33 23.10
C LYS A 295 -15.85 -7.56 21.61
N ARG A 296 -14.96 -8.29 20.93
CA ARG A 296 -14.96 -8.46 19.47
C ARG A 296 -15.69 -9.73 19.07
N ASP A 297 -16.65 -9.60 18.15
CA ASP A 297 -17.47 -10.73 17.67
C ASP A 297 -16.65 -11.80 16.95
N GLU A 298 -15.53 -11.42 16.31
CA GLU A 298 -14.62 -12.37 15.65
C GLU A 298 -14.12 -13.49 16.57
N LEU A 299 -14.01 -13.21 17.88
CA LEU A 299 -13.56 -14.19 18.88
C LEU A 299 -14.61 -15.27 19.17
N LEU A 300 -15.87 -15.05 18.82
CA LEU A 300 -16.94 -16.03 19.02
C LEU A 300 -16.65 -17.33 18.26
N SER A 301 -16.18 -17.21 17.02
CA SER A 301 -15.90 -18.38 16.16
C SER A 301 -14.86 -19.32 16.75
N VAL A 302 -13.82 -18.74 17.38
CA VAL A 302 -12.70 -19.46 17.99
C VAL A 302 -13.03 -19.95 19.41
N LEU A 303 -13.67 -19.10 20.23
CA LEU A 303 -13.90 -19.39 21.64
C LEU A 303 -15.12 -20.25 21.90
N THR A 304 -16.17 -20.17 21.08
CA THR A 304 -17.44 -20.90 21.33
C THR A 304 -17.25 -22.42 21.45
N PRO A 305 -16.49 -23.10 20.57
CA PRO A 305 -16.24 -24.53 20.72
C PRO A 305 -15.52 -24.86 22.04
N ILE A 306 -14.55 -24.02 22.40
CA ILE A 306 -13.70 -24.16 23.60
C ILE A 306 -14.53 -23.97 24.88
N THR A 307 -15.27 -22.87 24.97
CA THR A 307 -16.06 -22.52 26.15
C THR A 307 -17.24 -23.47 26.34
N ASN A 308 -17.86 -23.95 25.26
CA ASN A 308 -18.90 -24.98 25.33
C ASN A 308 -18.36 -26.30 25.90
N HIS A 309 -17.18 -26.76 25.44
CA HIS A 309 -16.56 -27.98 25.96
C HIS A 309 -16.21 -27.86 27.45
N LEU A 310 -15.68 -26.71 27.84
CA LEU A 310 -15.31 -26.43 29.23
C LEU A 310 -16.47 -25.95 30.09
N GLU A 311 -17.69 -25.83 29.60
CA GLU A 311 -18.84 -25.26 30.34
C GLU A 311 -18.54 -23.88 30.95
N ILE A 312 -17.88 -22.99 30.19
CA ILE A 312 -17.60 -21.60 30.56
C ILE A 312 -18.63 -20.70 29.90
N GLU A 313 -19.21 -19.76 30.64
CA GLU A 313 -20.10 -18.75 30.07
C GLU A 313 -19.30 -17.75 29.21
N LEU A 314 -19.70 -17.54 27.97
CA LEU A 314 -19.07 -16.56 27.06
C LEU A 314 -19.99 -15.34 26.92
N THR A 315 -19.54 -14.19 27.43
CA THR A 315 -20.36 -12.96 27.49
C THR A 315 -19.76 -11.87 26.62
N ARG A 316 -20.59 -11.25 25.76
CA ARG A 316 -20.21 -10.04 25.04
C ARG A 316 -20.37 -8.81 25.92
N VAL A 317 -19.37 -7.95 25.95
CA VAL A 317 -19.37 -6.68 26.68
C VAL A 317 -19.00 -5.51 25.76
N ASP A 318 -19.40 -4.30 26.13
CA ASP A 318 -19.12 -3.09 25.33
C ASP A 318 -17.68 -2.58 25.48
N SER A 319 -17.02 -2.91 26.59
CA SER A 319 -15.66 -2.44 26.91
C SER A 319 -14.90 -3.44 27.76
N LEU A 320 -13.59 -3.54 27.51
CA LEU A 320 -12.63 -4.31 28.31
C LEU A 320 -11.52 -3.37 28.79
N GLU A 321 -11.83 -2.46 29.72
CA GLU A 321 -10.98 -1.30 30.06
C GLU A 321 -9.51 -1.66 30.34
N VAL A 322 -9.25 -2.76 31.06
CA VAL A 322 -7.90 -3.22 31.35
C VAL A 322 -7.15 -3.65 30.08
N LEU A 323 -7.83 -4.38 29.19
CA LEU A 323 -7.24 -4.89 27.95
C LEU A 323 -7.16 -3.83 26.85
N GLU A 324 -8.09 -2.86 26.83
CA GLU A 324 -8.05 -1.72 25.92
C GLU A 324 -6.81 -0.85 26.18
N ASN A 325 -6.51 -0.56 27.45
CA ASN A 325 -5.28 0.15 27.80
C ASN A 325 -4.03 -0.66 27.42
N ALA A 326 -4.05 -1.99 27.60
CA ALA A 326 -2.94 -2.86 27.21
C ALA A 326 -2.75 -2.92 25.68
N GLU A 327 -3.83 -2.93 24.90
CA GLU A 327 -3.81 -2.83 23.44
C GLU A 327 -3.20 -1.49 23.01
N GLU A 328 -3.69 -0.38 23.56
CA GLU A 328 -3.16 0.95 23.26
C GLU A 328 -1.67 1.06 23.59
N ASP A 329 -1.24 0.57 24.75
CA ASP A 329 0.16 0.56 25.17
C ASP A 329 1.02 -0.33 24.26
N CYS A 330 0.54 -1.53 23.89
CA CYS A 330 1.26 -2.45 23.00
C CYS A 330 1.40 -1.87 21.59
N ILE A 331 0.32 -1.33 21.02
CA ILE A 331 0.35 -0.64 19.73
C ILE A 331 1.27 0.58 19.83
N ARG A 332 1.20 1.35 20.92
CA ARG A 332 2.09 2.49 21.16
C ARG A 332 3.55 2.04 21.18
N GLU A 333 3.95 1.02 21.92
CA GLU A 333 5.33 0.53 21.97
C GLU A 333 5.84 0.00 20.62
N VAL A 334 5.00 -0.71 19.86
CA VAL A 334 5.36 -1.19 18.51
C VAL A 334 5.47 -0.03 17.52
N MET A 335 4.65 1.01 17.71
CA MET A 335 4.59 2.18 16.84
C MET A 335 5.54 3.31 17.25
N GLU A 336 6.06 3.28 18.47
CA GLU A 336 6.96 4.25 19.09
C GLU A 336 8.30 3.58 19.44
N GLU A 337 9.38 3.97 18.75
CA GLU A 337 10.66 4.04 19.48
C GLU A 337 10.43 4.98 20.66
N PRO A 338 10.79 4.61 21.91
CA PRO A 338 10.28 5.23 23.12
C PRO A 338 10.36 6.75 23.03
N MET A 339 9.17 7.37 22.92
CA MET A 339 9.06 8.77 22.55
C MET A 339 9.48 9.68 23.70
N ASP A 340 9.33 9.27 24.96
CA ASP A 340 9.82 10.02 26.13
C ASP A 340 11.35 10.15 26.16
N TYR A 341 12.09 9.13 25.71
CA TYR A 341 13.56 9.19 25.63
C TYR A 341 14.06 10.08 24.50
N LEU A 342 13.19 10.33 23.50
CA LEU A 342 13.47 11.17 22.36
C LEU A 342 12.88 12.58 22.52
N GLU A 343 11.73 12.78 23.17
CA GLU A 343 11.09 14.08 23.41
C GLU A 343 11.91 14.92 24.38
N GLU A 344 12.45 14.32 25.45
CA GLU A 344 13.39 15.01 26.36
C GLU A 344 14.71 15.41 25.66
N LYS A 345 15.02 14.77 24.51
CA LYS A 345 16.13 15.12 23.61
C LYS A 345 15.71 15.99 22.41
N ILE A 346 14.45 15.97 21.98
CA ILE A 346 13.90 16.68 20.81
C ILE A 346 13.50 18.10 21.20
N ASP A 347 12.97 18.32 22.41
CA ASP A 347 12.81 19.67 22.97
C ASP A 347 14.15 20.31 23.36
N LYS A 348 15.24 19.56 23.24
CA LYS A 348 16.63 20.04 23.28
C LYS A 348 17.38 19.84 21.96
N ILE A 349 16.69 19.64 20.83
CA ILE A 349 17.31 19.94 19.54
C ILE A 349 17.26 21.46 19.41
N ASP A 350 18.35 22.06 19.85
CA ASP A 350 18.64 23.47 19.65
C ASP A 350 18.66 23.77 18.14
N ILE A 351 17.53 24.23 17.60
CA ILE A 351 17.36 24.65 16.20
C ILE A 351 18.27 25.87 15.90
N GLU A 352 18.83 26.52 16.93
CA GLU A 352 19.79 27.62 16.80
C GLU A 352 21.27 27.17 16.85
N GLY A 353 21.56 25.91 17.20
CA GLY A 353 22.91 25.47 17.61
C GLY A 353 23.60 24.40 16.76
N ILE A 354 23.01 23.92 15.66
CA ILE A 354 23.64 22.88 14.81
C ILE A 354 24.73 23.51 13.95
N ASN A 355 25.92 23.71 14.54
CA ASN A 355 27.13 23.88 13.76
C ASN A 355 27.32 22.62 12.89
N PRO A 356 27.61 22.78 11.58
CA PRO A 356 27.80 21.66 10.69
C PRO A 356 28.90 20.75 11.25
N PRO A 357 28.70 19.42 11.31
CA PRO A 357 29.80 18.53 11.63
C PRO A 357 30.91 18.76 10.60
N LYS A 358 32.15 18.93 11.08
CA LYS A 358 33.33 18.78 10.24
C LYS A 358 33.36 17.31 9.80
N VAL A 359 33.07 17.06 8.54
CA VAL A 359 33.20 15.74 7.94
C VAL A 359 34.50 15.75 7.14
N GLU A 360 35.35 14.78 7.45
CA GLU A 360 36.59 14.49 6.73
C GLU A 360 36.26 14.03 5.31
N TYR A 361 37.00 14.57 4.33
CA TYR A 361 36.84 14.28 2.92
C TYR A 361 37.13 12.79 2.64
N ALA A 362 36.19 12.10 1.99
CA ALA A 362 36.46 10.79 1.43
C ALA A 362 37.44 10.95 0.25
N ASP A 363 38.59 10.31 0.38
CA ASP A 363 39.64 10.26 -0.63
C ASP A 363 39.09 9.82 -1.99
N GLN A 364 39.54 10.53 -3.02
CA GLN A 364 39.42 10.17 -4.43
C GLN A 364 39.73 8.68 -4.65
N LYS A 365 38.75 7.87 -5.05
CA LYS A 365 38.96 6.64 -5.84
C LYS A 365 37.66 5.99 -6.33
N GLN A 366 37.49 6.08 -7.65
CA GLN A 366 37.04 5.06 -8.62
C GLN A 366 36.04 5.64 -9.62
N THR A 367 36.57 6.41 -10.56
CA THR A 367 35.97 6.52 -11.89
C THR A 367 36.29 5.23 -12.66
N THR A 368 35.27 4.57 -13.18
CA THR A 368 35.41 3.57 -14.25
C THR A 368 35.03 4.22 -15.58
N PRO A 369 35.76 3.98 -16.68
CA PRO A 369 35.61 4.75 -17.91
C PRO A 369 34.63 4.10 -18.86
N LEU A 370 33.66 4.88 -19.36
CA LEU A 370 33.01 4.62 -20.64
C LEU A 370 33.31 5.82 -21.54
N ASP A 371 34.02 5.53 -22.62
CA ASP A 371 34.54 6.47 -23.61
C ASP A 371 33.44 7.28 -24.31
N PHE A 372 33.50 8.60 -24.18
CA PHE A 372 33.22 9.55 -25.27
C PHE A 372 34.24 10.69 -25.20
N GLU A 373 35.00 10.85 -26.28
CA GLU A 373 36.08 11.82 -26.39
C GLU A 373 35.61 13.28 -26.20
N ASN A 374 36.36 14.02 -25.38
CA ASN A 374 36.36 15.49 -25.25
C ASN A 374 35.07 16.17 -24.75
N SER A 375 34.79 16.07 -23.44
CA SER A 375 34.36 17.25 -22.70
C SER A 375 34.79 17.14 -21.23
N ASN A 376 35.50 18.14 -20.71
CA ASN A 376 35.81 18.28 -19.27
C ASN A 376 34.54 18.64 -18.45
N LYS A 377 33.39 18.05 -18.76
CA LYS A 377 32.12 18.34 -18.08
C LYS A 377 32.07 17.58 -16.76
N ARG A 378 31.79 18.29 -15.67
CA ARG A 378 31.56 17.70 -14.34
C ARG A 378 30.13 17.21 -14.23
N GLU A 379 29.95 15.90 -14.30
CA GLU A 379 28.66 15.25 -14.02
C GLU A 379 28.52 14.97 -12.52
N PHE A 380 27.33 15.24 -11.97
CA PHE A 380 26.94 14.82 -10.64
C PHE A 380 26.02 13.60 -10.70
N VAL A 381 26.36 12.57 -9.93
CA VAL A 381 25.51 11.41 -9.67
C VAL A 381 25.50 11.18 -8.16
N ASP A 382 24.31 11.20 -7.57
CA ASP A 382 24.16 10.99 -6.12
C ASP A 382 24.43 9.52 -5.72
N ARG A 383 24.62 9.30 -4.41
CA ARG A 383 24.70 7.96 -3.83
C ARG A 383 23.32 7.31 -3.72
N ASP A 384 23.31 6.01 -3.44
CA ASP A 384 22.08 5.36 -3.01
C ASP A 384 21.76 5.74 -1.56
N HIS A 385 20.47 5.90 -1.28
CA HIS A 385 19.96 6.21 0.04
C HIS A 385 19.14 5.02 0.54
N GLU A 386 19.58 4.38 1.62
CA GLU A 386 18.87 3.24 2.24
C GLU A 386 17.42 3.62 2.61
N VAL A 387 17.21 4.89 2.98
CA VAL A 387 15.87 5.40 3.34
C VAL A 387 14.95 5.64 2.14
N SER A 388 15.45 5.57 0.91
CA SER A 388 14.64 5.85 -0.28
C SER A 388 13.52 4.83 -0.42
N GLU A 389 13.81 3.55 -0.21
CA GLU A 389 12.80 2.48 -0.23
C GLU A 389 11.79 2.64 0.91
N ASP A 390 12.26 2.94 2.13
CA ASP A 390 11.41 3.23 3.29
C ASP A 390 10.46 4.40 3.00
N TYR A 391 10.95 5.44 2.33
CA TYR A 391 10.15 6.61 1.93
C TYR A 391 9.07 6.24 0.92
N TYR A 392 9.41 5.55 -0.17
CA TYR A 392 8.42 5.22 -1.20
C TYR A 392 7.35 4.25 -0.65
N LYS A 393 7.75 3.29 0.19
CA LYS A 393 6.80 2.46 0.95
C LYS A 393 5.91 3.31 1.86
N LEU A 394 6.48 4.29 2.57
CA LEU A 394 5.73 5.17 3.46
C LEU A 394 4.68 6.00 2.70
N MET A 395 5.03 6.55 1.53
CA MET A 395 4.12 7.37 0.73
C MET A 395 2.97 6.56 0.10
N GLY A 396 3.16 5.25 -0.10
CA GLY A 396 2.11 4.34 -0.57
C GLY A 396 1.16 3.84 0.54
N LYS A 397 1.43 4.14 1.82
CA LYS A 397 0.56 3.74 2.94
C LYS A 397 -0.55 4.77 3.17
N SER A 398 -1.77 4.31 3.40
CA SER A 398 -2.84 5.16 3.94
C SER A 398 -2.56 5.43 5.43
N LEU A 399 -2.02 6.61 5.74
CA LEU A 399 -1.70 7.03 7.10
C LEU A 399 -2.30 8.41 7.38
N GLY A 400 -2.85 8.59 8.58
CA GLY A 400 -3.27 9.92 9.05
C GLY A 400 -2.12 10.94 8.99
N LYS A 401 -2.44 12.20 8.61
CA LYS A 401 -1.46 13.26 8.36
C LYS A 401 -0.45 13.46 9.49
N ALA A 402 -0.87 13.36 10.75
CA ALA A 402 0.02 13.50 11.91
C ALA A 402 1.10 12.40 11.95
N LYS A 403 0.71 11.15 11.70
CA LYS A 403 1.57 9.96 11.72
C LYS A 403 2.55 9.96 10.55
N LEU A 404 2.07 10.33 9.36
CA LEU A 404 2.91 10.47 8.17
C LEU A 404 4.01 11.54 8.38
N LYS A 405 3.66 12.72 8.92
CA LYS A 405 4.68 13.75 9.28
C LYS A 405 5.69 13.25 10.31
N LYS A 406 5.26 12.48 11.33
CA LYS A 406 6.16 11.89 12.34
C LYS A 406 7.18 10.95 11.67
N ARG A 407 6.72 10.10 10.74
CA ARG A 407 7.57 9.16 9.98
C ARG A 407 8.51 9.88 9.00
N LEU A 408 8.02 10.88 8.26
CA LEU A 408 8.87 11.71 7.38
C LEU A 408 10.00 12.41 8.17
N LYS A 409 9.70 12.97 9.35
CA LYS A 409 10.72 13.53 10.25
C LYS A 409 11.74 12.48 10.71
N LYS A 410 11.33 11.22 10.90
CA LYS A 410 12.26 10.11 11.24
C LYS A 410 13.19 9.80 10.06
N LEU A 411 12.66 9.74 8.84
CA LEU A 411 13.46 9.51 7.63
C LEU A 411 14.49 10.63 7.40
N ILE A 412 14.09 11.90 7.56
CA ILE A 412 14.99 13.06 7.49
C ILE A 412 16.14 12.95 8.50
N ARG A 413 15.89 12.45 9.71
CA ARG A 413 16.95 12.25 10.71
C ARG A 413 17.87 11.09 10.37
N LYS A 414 17.31 10.00 9.82
CA LYS A 414 18.05 8.79 9.43
C LYS A 414 18.97 9.06 8.24
N ASP A 415 18.51 9.81 7.25
CA ASP A 415 19.35 10.27 6.14
C ASP A 415 18.98 11.71 5.74
N PRO A 416 19.72 12.71 6.26
CA PRO A 416 19.46 14.12 5.96
C PRO A 416 19.71 14.55 4.51
N GLU A 417 20.32 13.69 3.69
CA GLU A 417 20.63 13.97 2.28
C GLU A 417 19.62 13.34 1.33
N PHE A 418 18.62 12.62 1.85
CA PHE A 418 17.50 12.14 1.04
C PHE A 418 16.33 13.14 1.05
N PHE A 419 16.13 13.84 -0.06
CA PHE A 419 15.34 15.08 -0.05
C PHE A 419 13.84 14.92 -0.30
N ASP A 420 13.36 13.80 -0.84
CA ASP A 420 11.92 13.61 -1.07
C ASP A 420 11.13 13.65 0.26
N SER A 421 11.76 13.23 1.38
CA SER A 421 11.14 13.34 2.71
C SER A 421 10.90 14.80 3.15
N TYR A 422 11.77 15.73 2.74
CA TYR A 422 11.61 17.16 3.01
C TYR A 422 10.49 17.77 2.19
N ILE A 423 10.38 17.37 0.91
CA ILE A 423 9.34 17.86 -0.01
C ILE A 423 7.96 17.49 0.52
N SER A 424 7.73 16.21 0.80
CA SER A 424 6.45 15.72 1.31
C SER A 424 6.07 16.36 2.65
N LEU A 425 7.03 16.50 3.57
CA LEU A 425 6.78 17.16 4.86
C LEU A 425 6.42 18.64 4.66
N SER A 426 7.13 19.33 3.76
CA SER A 426 6.86 20.74 3.45
C SER A 426 5.46 20.92 2.86
N GLN A 427 5.07 20.09 1.89
CA GLN A 427 3.74 20.13 1.28
C GLN A 427 2.63 19.92 2.32
N MET A 428 2.76 18.91 3.19
CA MET A 428 1.78 18.65 4.24
C MET A 428 1.64 19.82 5.22
N LEU A 429 2.75 20.48 5.57
CA LEU A 429 2.72 21.67 6.43
C LEU A 429 2.06 22.85 5.71
N TYR A 430 2.27 22.98 4.40
CA TYR A 430 1.64 24.01 3.59
C TYR A 430 0.11 23.83 3.52
N GLU A 431 -0.37 22.60 3.34
CA GLU A 431 -1.80 22.25 3.36
C GLU A 431 -2.48 22.53 4.72
N GLU A 432 -1.71 22.51 5.81
CA GLU A 432 -2.17 22.86 7.16
C GLU A 432 -2.06 24.35 7.48
N ASP A 433 -1.84 25.19 6.47
CA ASP A 433 -1.60 26.64 6.58
C ASP A 433 -0.38 27.02 7.45
N LYS A 434 0.55 26.08 7.67
CA LYS A 434 1.81 26.29 8.40
C LYS A 434 2.94 26.72 7.46
N LYS A 435 2.71 27.78 6.68
CA LYS A 435 3.57 28.21 5.56
C LYS A 435 5.02 28.48 5.97
N THR A 436 5.25 29.13 7.11
CA THR A 436 6.61 29.41 7.62
C THR A 436 7.38 28.13 7.95
N GLU A 437 6.72 27.14 8.54
CA GLU A 437 7.34 25.84 8.86
C GLU A 437 7.63 25.05 7.58
N ALA A 438 6.68 25.04 6.63
CA ALA A 438 6.82 24.41 5.34
C ALA A 438 8.06 24.95 4.57
N ASP A 439 8.20 26.28 4.56
CA ASP A 439 9.34 26.97 3.93
C ASP A 439 10.67 26.60 4.59
N LEU A 440 10.70 26.55 5.92
CA LEU A 440 11.91 26.21 6.67
C LEU A 440 12.38 24.78 6.35
N VAL A 441 11.45 23.83 6.26
CA VAL A 441 11.75 22.43 5.89
C VAL A 441 12.32 22.38 4.46
N LEU A 442 11.65 23.03 3.51
CA LEU A 442 12.07 23.06 2.12
C LEU A 442 13.44 23.71 1.94
N ASP A 443 13.68 24.85 2.60
CA ASP A 443 14.95 25.58 2.57
C ASP A 443 16.10 24.76 3.18
N ASN A 444 15.83 23.95 4.21
CA ASN A 444 16.84 23.08 4.80
C ASN A 444 17.28 22.00 3.80
N GLY A 445 16.32 21.30 3.18
CA GLY A 445 16.59 20.30 2.16
C GLY A 445 17.34 20.89 0.97
N TYR A 446 16.88 22.04 0.47
CA TYR A 446 17.53 22.76 -0.62
C TYR A 446 18.98 23.15 -0.30
N LYS A 447 19.25 23.74 0.88
CA LYS A 447 20.63 24.13 1.28
C LYS A 447 21.56 22.92 1.32
N ARG A 448 21.08 21.77 1.77
CA ARG A 448 21.83 20.51 1.76
C ARG A 448 22.08 20.02 0.34
N ALA A 449 21.06 20.03 -0.51
CA ALA A 449 21.17 19.66 -1.92
C ALA A 449 22.23 20.50 -2.64
N ILE A 450 22.22 21.83 -2.46
CA ILE A 450 23.24 22.71 -3.04
C ILE A 450 24.64 22.32 -2.56
N LYS A 451 24.80 22.08 -1.25
CA LYS A 451 26.10 21.71 -0.67
C LYS A 451 26.68 20.43 -1.26
N ILE A 452 25.85 19.42 -1.58
CA ILE A 452 26.34 18.15 -2.13
C ILE A 452 26.64 18.23 -3.64
N ILE A 453 25.91 19.06 -4.40
CA ILE A 453 26.11 19.13 -5.86
C ILE A 453 27.22 20.10 -6.27
N THR A 454 27.52 21.12 -5.46
CA THR A 454 28.51 22.14 -5.81
C THR A 454 29.92 21.82 -5.33
N THR A 455 30.93 22.37 -5.99
CA THR A 455 32.32 22.31 -5.49
C THR A 455 32.52 23.20 -4.26
N GLU A 456 33.73 23.18 -3.66
CA GLU A 456 34.09 24.08 -2.55
C GLU A 456 34.00 25.55 -2.93
N GLU A 457 34.21 25.86 -4.20
CA GLU A 457 34.06 27.18 -4.81
C GLU A 457 32.60 27.53 -5.16
N ASN A 458 31.65 26.67 -4.80
CA ASN A 458 30.22 26.75 -5.13
C ASN A 458 29.90 26.66 -6.63
N GLU A 459 30.73 25.94 -7.40
CA GLU A 459 30.49 25.75 -8.83
C GLU A 459 29.40 24.68 -9.05
N TRP A 460 28.39 24.98 -9.87
CA TRP A 460 27.31 24.06 -10.24
C TRP A 460 27.81 22.96 -11.21
N PRO A 461 27.27 21.72 -11.19
CA PRO A 461 27.72 20.66 -12.11
C PRO A 461 27.30 20.97 -13.55
N ASP A 462 28.14 20.61 -14.52
CA ASP A 462 27.79 20.75 -15.94
C ASP A 462 26.63 19.83 -16.34
N LEU A 463 26.54 18.66 -15.70
CA LEU A 463 25.48 17.67 -15.93
C LEU A 463 24.85 17.23 -14.59
N LEU A 464 23.51 17.30 -14.53
CA LEU A 464 22.67 16.84 -13.42
C LEU A 464 21.49 16.08 -14.03
N GLU A 465 21.77 14.91 -14.61
CA GLU A 465 20.81 14.22 -15.46
C GLU A 465 19.68 13.56 -14.66
N TRP A 466 18.45 13.65 -15.19
CA TRP A 466 17.27 12.97 -14.64
C TRP A 466 17.28 11.44 -14.86
N GLY A 467 18.03 10.97 -15.85
CA GLY A 467 18.17 9.56 -16.18
C GLY A 467 18.69 8.74 -14.99
N TRP A 468 19.57 9.33 -14.18
CA TRP A 468 20.00 8.77 -12.90
C TRP A 468 18.88 8.88 -11.87
N VAL A 469 18.30 7.73 -11.50
CA VAL A 469 17.26 7.65 -10.45
C VAL A 469 17.72 8.34 -9.15
N LYS A 470 19.01 8.17 -8.81
CA LYS A 470 19.67 8.75 -7.63
C LYS A 470 19.62 10.29 -7.63
N ASN A 471 19.66 10.94 -8.80
CA ASN A 471 19.61 12.40 -8.88
C ASN A 471 18.20 12.98 -8.68
N ARG A 472 17.15 12.16 -8.80
CA ARG A 472 15.78 12.68 -8.92
C ARG A 472 15.33 13.45 -7.68
N HIS A 473 15.63 12.98 -6.46
CA HIS A 473 15.26 13.71 -5.24
C HIS A 473 16.01 15.05 -5.11
N VAL A 474 17.27 15.10 -5.55
CA VAL A 474 18.08 16.33 -5.61
C VAL A 474 17.49 17.34 -6.60
N ILE A 475 17.14 16.89 -7.81
CA ILE A 475 16.50 17.73 -8.83
C ILE A 475 15.15 18.26 -8.32
N ARG A 476 14.34 17.39 -7.71
CA ARG A 476 13.00 17.73 -7.19
C ARG A 476 13.05 18.76 -6.08
N ILE A 477 13.98 18.67 -5.12
CA ILE A 477 14.05 19.66 -4.02
C ILE A 477 14.47 21.04 -4.53
N ILE A 478 15.36 21.10 -5.53
CA ILE A 478 15.78 22.36 -6.18
C ILE A 478 14.61 22.95 -6.98
N MET A 479 13.88 22.10 -7.72
CA MET A 479 12.67 22.50 -8.45
C MET A 479 11.61 23.08 -7.52
N ASN A 480 11.30 22.37 -6.41
CA ASN A 480 10.33 22.83 -5.42
C ASN A 480 10.77 24.16 -4.76
N LYS A 481 12.06 24.35 -4.51
CA LYS A 481 12.58 25.64 -4.03
C LYS A 481 12.35 26.76 -5.05
N ALA A 482 12.62 26.51 -6.33
CA ALA A 482 12.40 27.49 -7.39
C ALA A 482 10.92 27.88 -7.52
N ILE A 483 10.02 26.89 -7.46
CA ILE A 483 8.56 27.10 -7.44
C ILE A 483 8.14 27.92 -6.21
N SER A 484 8.62 27.57 -5.01
CA SER A 484 8.33 28.32 -3.78
C SER A 484 8.76 29.79 -3.89
N SER A 485 9.94 30.07 -4.44
CA SER A 485 10.40 31.45 -4.68
C SER A 485 9.53 32.17 -5.72
N TRP A 486 9.14 31.52 -6.81
CA TRP A 486 8.24 32.14 -7.81
C TRP A 486 6.86 32.44 -7.22
N ASN A 487 6.31 31.54 -6.40
CA ASN A 487 5.05 31.76 -5.68
C ASN A 487 5.14 32.99 -4.74
N LYS A 488 6.29 33.21 -4.11
CA LYS A 488 6.58 34.41 -3.30
C LYS A 488 6.91 35.67 -4.11
N ARG A 489 6.82 35.60 -5.45
CA ARG A 489 7.18 36.66 -6.39
C ARG A 489 8.67 37.03 -6.40
N GLU A 490 9.52 36.12 -5.92
CA GLU A 490 10.97 36.20 -6.04
C GLU A 490 11.37 35.65 -7.42
N THR A 491 11.06 36.40 -8.48
CA THR A 491 11.18 35.92 -9.87
C THR A 491 12.62 35.67 -10.29
N ASP A 492 13.57 36.55 -9.92
CA ASP A 492 14.96 36.41 -10.37
C ASP A 492 15.65 35.17 -9.75
N PRO A 493 15.54 34.91 -8.42
CA PRO A 493 16.05 33.67 -7.83
C PRO A 493 15.41 32.41 -8.39
N ALA A 494 14.09 32.41 -8.62
CA ALA A 494 13.40 31.27 -9.21
C ALA A 494 13.89 30.98 -10.63
N LEU A 495 13.99 32.03 -11.45
CA LEU A 495 14.42 31.93 -12.84
C LEU A 495 15.88 31.45 -12.97
N ASP A 496 16.77 31.89 -12.08
CA ASP A 496 18.16 31.38 -12.01
C ASP A 496 18.21 29.87 -11.77
N LEU A 497 17.41 29.37 -10.81
CA LEU A 497 17.34 27.94 -10.53
C LEU A 497 16.74 27.13 -11.68
N PHE A 498 15.64 27.58 -12.28
CA PHE A 498 15.06 26.90 -13.43
C PHE A 498 16.04 26.83 -14.62
N ARG A 499 16.77 27.93 -14.88
CA ARG A 499 17.81 27.95 -15.93
C ARG A 499 18.96 27.00 -15.63
N LYS A 500 19.42 26.93 -14.37
CA LYS A 500 20.46 25.97 -13.95
C LYS A 500 20.01 24.53 -14.14
N LEU A 501 18.78 24.20 -13.75
CA LEU A 501 18.19 22.88 -13.97
C LEU A 501 18.08 22.55 -15.47
N LEU A 502 17.56 23.46 -16.29
CA LEU A 502 17.44 23.26 -17.74
C LEU A 502 18.81 23.09 -18.42
N LYS A 503 19.80 23.89 -18.02
CA LYS A 503 21.14 23.86 -18.61
C LYS A 503 21.92 22.60 -18.25
N SER A 504 21.76 22.08 -17.04
CA SER A 504 22.42 20.86 -16.58
C SER A 504 21.65 19.57 -16.93
N ASN A 505 20.42 19.69 -17.43
CA ASN A 505 19.64 18.58 -17.99
C ASN A 505 18.78 19.06 -19.20
N PRO A 506 19.37 19.20 -20.40
CA PRO A 506 18.65 19.71 -21.58
C PRO A 506 17.46 18.87 -22.03
N SER A 507 17.41 17.58 -21.70
CA SER A 507 16.24 16.71 -21.94
C SER A 507 14.98 17.19 -21.20
N ASP A 508 15.16 18.04 -20.18
CA ASP A 508 14.12 18.76 -19.44
C ASP A 508 12.93 17.89 -19.00
N ASN A 509 13.25 16.71 -18.45
CA ASN A 509 12.26 15.76 -17.95
C ASN A 509 11.40 16.34 -16.82
N ILE A 510 11.93 17.31 -16.06
CA ILE A 510 11.24 17.97 -14.96
C ILE A 510 10.38 19.17 -15.44
N GLY A 511 10.51 19.60 -16.70
CA GLY A 511 9.67 20.65 -17.29
C GLY A 511 10.05 22.09 -16.89
N ALA A 512 11.30 22.35 -16.53
CA ALA A 512 11.77 23.67 -16.12
C ALA A 512 11.60 24.73 -17.22
N ARG A 513 11.62 24.35 -18.51
CA ARG A 513 11.41 25.27 -19.64
C ARG A 513 10.05 25.98 -19.59
N ASN A 514 9.01 25.28 -19.11
CA ASN A 514 7.67 25.82 -19.04
C ASN A 514 7.59 26.95 -18.00
N TYR A 515 8.24 26.77 -16.85
CA TYR A 515 8.31 27.77 -15.80
C TYR A 515 9.16 28.98 -16.21
N ILE A 516 10.27 28.75 -16.92
CA ILE A 516 11.08 29.84 -17.52
C ILE A 516 10.21 30.68 -18.45
N LEU A 517 9.50 30.04 -19.39
CA LEU A 517 8.64 30.74 -20.34
C LEU A 517 7.52 31.52 -19.63
N ALA A 518 6.88 30.92 -18.63
CA ALA A 518 5.82 31.57 -17.86
C ALA A 518 6.30 32.85 -17.18
N ILE A 519 7.44 32.78 -16.48
CA ILE A 519 8.07 33.95 -15.84
C ILE A 519 8.43 35.01 -16.89
N ARG A 520 8.99 34.61 -18.03
CA ARG A 520 9.35 35.53 -19.13
C ARG A 520 8.16 36.19 -19.80
N MET A 521 6.98 35.56 -19.73
CA MET A 521 5.71 36.11 -20.14
C MET A 521 4.98 36.87 -19.02
N HIS A 522 5.65 37.14 -17.89
CA HIS A 522 5.12 37.85 -16.74
C HIS A 522 3.91 37.19 -16.08
N MET A 523 3.82 35.85 -16.15
CA MET A 523 2.81 35.06 -15.47
C MET A 523 3.25 34.83 -14.01
N SER A 524 2.32 34.97 -13.07
CA SER A 524 2.52 34.49 -11.69
C SER A 524 2.33 32.98 -11.61
N PHE A 525 2.83 32.36 -10.53
CA PHE A 525 2.64 30.92 -10.32
C PHE A 525 1.15 30.54 -10.25
N ASP A 526 0.34 31.34 -9.53
CA ASP A 526 -1.12 31.10 -9.42
C ASP A 526 -1.80 31.15 -10.79
N GLU A 527 -1.48 32.15 -11.64
CA GLU A 527 -2.03 32.24 -13.01
C GLU A 527 -1.58 31.08 -13.90
N PHE A 528 -0.35 30.57 -13.70
CA PHE A 528 0.16 29.41 -14.42
C PHE A 528 -0.61 28.14 -14.01
N GLU A 529 -0.78 27.92 -12.72
CA GLU A 529 -1.51 26.77 -12.19
C GLU A 529 -2.99 26.82 -12.59
N GLU A 530 -3.66 27.95 -12.45
CA GLU A 530 -5.07 28.12 -12.88
C GLU A 530 -5.25 27.81 -14.37
N LYS A 531 -4.27 28.18 -15.20
CA LYS A 531 -4.35 27.99 -16.64
C LYS A 531 -4.07 26.55 -17.07
N PHE A 532 -3.05 25.91 -16.50
CA PHE A 532 -2.50 24.65 -17.03
C PHE A 532 -2.73 23.44 -16.13
N ASN A 533 -2.85 23.60 -14.81
CA ASN A 533 -3.05 22.48 -13.90
C ASN A 533 -4.51 21.96 -14.03
N LYS A 534 -4.64 20.65 -14.32
CA LYS A 534 -5.91 19.92 -14.39
C LYS A 534 -5.95 18.93 -13.24
N ASP A 535 -6.30 19.39 -12.04
CA ASP A 535 -6.45 18.55 -10.85
C ASP A 535 -5.21 17.68 -10.54
N GLY A 536 -4.01 18.24 -10.70
CA GLY A 536 -2.74 17.61 -10.36
C GLY A 536 -1.89 17.14 -11.54
N PHE A 537 -2.33 17.35 -12.79
CA PHE A 537 -1.52 17.05 -13.98
C PHE A 537 -1.58 18.16 -15.04
N TYR A 538 -0.61 18.16 -15.96
CA TYR A 538 -0.57 19.04 -17.13
C TYR A 538 -0.87 18.23 -18.40
N ASP A 539 -1.81 18.71 -19.22
CA ASP A 539 -2.19 18.08 -20.50
C ASP A 539 -1.43 18.69 -21.69
N SER A 540 -1.82 18.32 -22.92
CA SER A 540 -1.16 18.81 -24.14
C SER A 540 -1.26 20.33 -24.32
N SER A 541 -2.19 21.02 -23.64
CA SER A 541 -2.36 22.47 -23.77
C SER A 541 -1.14 23.26 -23.26
N LEU A 542 -0.40 22.72 -22.28
CA LEU A 542 0.85 23.32 -21.82
C LEU A 542 1.94 23.19 -22.88
N ILE A 543 2.00 22.05 -23.56
CA ILE A 543 2.97 21.78 -24.63
C ILE A 543 2.68 22.69 -25.83
N ASP A 544 1.43 22.72 -26.29
CA ASP A 544 0.99 23.57 -27.41
C ASP A 544 1.28 25.06 -27.09
N TRP A 545 0.98 25.50 -25.87
CA TRP A 545 1.29 26.85 -25.44
C TRP A 545 2.79 27.14 -25.43
N PHE A 546 3.61 26.20 -24.96
CA PHE A 546 5.06 26.38 -24.97
C PHE A 546 5.57 26.54 -26.41
N ASP A 547 5.20 25.60 -27.30
CA ASP A 547 5.61 25.57 -28.71
C ASP A 547 5.23 26.86 -29.45
N ASP A 548 4.04 27.41 -29.17
CA ASP A 548 3.56 28.65 -29.77
C ASP A 548 4.31 29.92 -29.30
N ASN A 549 4.99 29.87 -28.15
CA ASN A 549 5.46 31.08 -27.46
C ASN A 549 6.97 31.13 -27.23
N TYR A 550 7.66 29.99 -27.07
CA TYR A 550 9.04 29.97 -26.60
C TYR A 550 10.03 30.67 -27.56
N LYS A 551 9.77 30.62 -28.88
CA LYS A 551 10.56 31.32 -29.91
C LYS A 551 10.59 32.85 -29.77
N LYS A 552 9.72 33.44 -28.95
CA LYS A 552 9.74 34.88 -28.62
C LYS A 552 10.91 35.25 -27.68
N PHE A 553 11.55 34.26 -27.07
CA PHE A 553 12.63 34.42 -26.09
C PHE A 553 13.89 33.66 -26.53
N PRO A 554 14.54 34.06 -27.64
CA PRO A 554 15.70 33.36 -28.18
C PRO A 554 16.89 33.33 -27.20
N ASP A 555 16.99 34.31 -26.31
CA ASP A 555 17.99 34.36 -25.25
C ASP A 555 17.85 33.22 -24.21
N GLU A 556 16.65 32.65 -24.05
CA GLU A 556 16.40 31.52 -23.17
C GLU A 556 16.52 30.17 -23.89
N PHE A 557 16.12 30.08 -25.16
CA PHE A 557 15.83 28.80 -25.78
C PHE A 557 16.62 28.46 -27.05
N ASP A 558 17.28 29.41 -27.73
CA ASP A 558 18.04 29.09 -28.96
C ASP A 558 19.21 28.13 -28.68
N TRP A 559 19.83 28.24 -27.51
CA TRP A 559 20.89 27.32 -27.08
C TRP A 559 20.30 25.94 -26.73
N TRP A 560 19.09 25.91 -26.18
CA TRP A 560 18.41 24.68 -25.78
C TRP A 560 17.89 23.90 -26.98
N ASP A 561 17.35 24.57 -28.00
CA ASP A 561 17.01 23.95 -29.29
C ASP A 561 18.24 23.23 -29.88
N LYS A 562 19.39 23.92 -29.92
CA LYS A 562 20.65 23.32 -30.40
C LYS A 562 21.09 22.14 -29.53
N ALA A 563 20.99 22.28 -28.21
CA ALA A 563 21.38 21.22 -27.27
C ALA A 563 20.48 19.98 -27.37
N THR A 564 19.23 20.11 -27.82
CA THR A 564 18.28 19.00 -27.96
C THR A 564 18.26 18.39 -29.36
N GLU A 565 18.69 19.12 -30.40
CA GLU A 565 18.94 18.58 -31.73
C GLU A 565 20.05 17.51 -31.74
N GLU A 566 21.02 17.58 -30.82
CA GLU A 566 22.10 16.59 -30.67
C GLU A 566 21.63 15.23 -30.08
N TYR A 567 20.39 15.16 -29.54
CA TYR A 567 19.79 13.95 -28.95
C TYR A 567 18.66 13.34 -29.81
N ARG A 568 18.35 13.91 -30.98
CA ARG A 568 17.41 13.36 -31.98
C ARG A 568 18.16 12.61 -33.07
#